data_AF-A0A6L8GGA8-F1
#
_entry.id   AF-A0A6L8GGA8-F1
#
_cell.length_a   1.000
_cell.length_b   1.000
_cell.length_c   1.000
_cell.angle_alpha   90.00
_cell.angle_beta   90.00
_cell.angle_gamma   90.00
#
_symmetry.space_group_name_H-M   'P 1'
#
loop_
_entity.id
_entity.type
_entity.pdbx_description
1 polymer ?
#
loop_
_entity_poly.entity_id
_entity_poly.type
_entity_poly.pdbx_seq_one_letter_code
_entity_poly.pdbx_strand_id
1 'polypeptide(L)'
;MDEETLAAGVRERVWIGEGAGSFARFCAQVSESTELGDWPEAEAVECNVPIYDGSRVREAAVEPARAADIMSEWNAILDTGPGIVVIRGGMADTSVVDEATEVFERIIDDEQASGTGGGDHFAKPGANDR
;
A
#
# COMPACT_ATOMS: atom_id res chain seq x y z
N MET A 1 -25.71 -24.51 8.13
CA MET A 1 -24.59 -24.55 7.18
C MET A 1 -23.63 -25.56 7.77
N ASP A 2 -23.40 -26.67 7.08
CA ASP A 2 -22.60 -27.78 7.60
C ASP A 2 -21.09 -27.50 7.51
N GLU A 3 -20.29 -28.24 8.29
CA GLU A 3 -18.83 -28.10 8.36
C GLU A 3 -18.14 -28.32 7.00
N GLU A 4 -18.72 -29.17 6.15
CA GLU A 4 -18.19 -29.49 4.83
C GLU A 4 -18.31 -28.30 3.86
N THR A 5 -19.43 -27.55 3.93
CA THR A 5 -19.62 -26.30 3.18
C THR A 5 -18.69 -25.19 3.67
N LEU A 6 -18.47 -25.09 4.98
CA LEU A 6 -17.52 -24.13 5.56
C LEU A 6 -16.07 -24.44 5.14
N ALA A 7 -15.66 -25.69 5.19
CA ALA A 7 -14.34 -26.13 4.79
C ALA A 7 -14.09 -25.92 3.28
N ALA A 8 -15.10 -26.17 2.44
CA ALA A 8 -15.04 -25.90 1.01
C ALA A 8 -14.88 -24.39 0.72
N GLY A 9 -15.68 -23.53 1.36
CA GLY A 9 -15.59 -22.08 1.20
C GLY A 9 -14.30 -21.45 1.75
N VAL A 10 -13.67 -22.06 2.76
CA VAL A 10 -12.32 -21.65 3.22
C VAL A 10 -11.26 -22.07 2.20
N ARG A 11 -11.34 -23.30 1.66
CA ARG A 11 -10.39 -23.78 0.64
C ARG A 11 -10.44 -22.94 -0.63
N GLU A 12 -11.62 -22.57 -1.11
CA GLU A 12 -11.77 -21.72 -2.29
C GLU A 12 -11.17 -20.32 -2.11
N ARG A 13 -11.24 -19.76 -0.89
CA ARG A 13 -10.65 -18.45 -0.58
C ARG A 13 -9.14 -18.47 -0.38
N VAL A 14 -8.58 -19.58 0.11
CA VAL A 14 -7.20 -19.63 0.61
C VAL A 14 -6.28 -20.47 -0.29
N TRP A 15 -6.80 -21.46 -1.01
CA TRP A 15 -5.98 -22.40 -1.79
C TRP A 15 -5.78 -21.93 -3.23
N ILE A 16 -4.52 -21.70 -3.62
CA ILE A 16 -4.15 -21.27 -4.97
C ILE A 16 -3.90 -22.53 -5.82
N GLY A 17 -4.83 -22.82 -6.73
CA GLY A 17 -4.69 -23.88 -7.76
C GLY A 17 -4.41 -23.33 -9.16
N GLU A 18 -4.31 -24.21 -10.16
CA GLU A 18 -4.02 -23.82 -11.55
C GLU A 18 -5.02 -22.80 -12.13
N GLY A 19 -6.27 -22.78 -11.66
CA GLY A 19 -7.31 -21.83 -12.07
C GLY A 19 -7.38 -20.54 -11.25
N ALA A 20 -6.51 -20.36 -10.24
CA ALA A 20 -6.58 -19.21 -9.34
C ALA A 20 -6.20 -17.87 -10.02
N GLY A 21 -5.52 -17.92 -11.17
CA GLY A 21 -5.18 -16.75 -11.98
C GLY A 21 -6.18 -16.52 -13.11
N SER A 22 -7.32 -15.89 -12.82
CA SER A 22 -8.25 -15.46 -13.90
C SER A 22 -7.80 -14.14 -14.49
N PHE A 23 -7.29 -14.19 -15.74
CA PHE A 23 -6.93 -12.97 -16.48
C PHE A 23 -8.12 -12.03 -16.67
N ALA A 24 -9.31 -12.57 -16.92
CA ALA A 24 -10.52 -11.76 -17.05
C ALA A 24 -10.87 -11.04 -15.73
N ARG A 25 -10.72 -11.71 -14.58
CA ARG A 25 -10.90 -11.10 -13.27
C ARG A 25 -9.87 -10.00 -13.03
N PHE A 26 -8.61 -10.25 -13.37
CA PHE A 26 -7.55 -9.26 -13.27
C PHE A 26 -7.86 -8.02 -14.12
N CYS A 27 -8.23 -8.21 -15.40
CA CYS A 27 -8.63 -7.11 -16.28
C CYS A 27 -9.81 -6.30 -15.73
N ALA A 28 -10.82 -6.97 -15.17
CA ALA A 28 -11.94 -6.29 -14.54
C ALA A 28 -11.48 -5.44 -13.34
N GLN A 29 -10.69 -6.04 -12.44
CA GLN A 29 -10.20 -5.37 -11.23
C GLN A 29 -9.31 -4.14 -11.56
N VAL A 30 -8.39 -4.24 -12.52
CA VAL A 30 -7.54 -3.09 -12.90
C VAL A 30 -8.27 -2.03 -13.73
N SER A 31 -9.52 -2.28 -14.12
CA SER A 31 -10.36 -1.30 -14.85
C SER A 31 -11.31 -0.54 -13.93
N GLU A 32 -11.36 -0.88 -12.64
CA GLU A 32 -12.20 -0.18 -11.66
C GLU A 32 -11.69 1.25 -11.43
N SER A 33 -12.62 2.18 -11.20
CA SER A 33 -12.31 3.56 -10.79
C SER A 33 -12.61 3.76 -9.32
N THR A 34 -11.77 4.54 -8.66
CA THR A 34 -11.97 4.93 -7.27
C THR A 34 -12.67 6.29 -7.24
N GLU A 35 -13.89 6.33 -6.71
CA GLU A 35 -14.62 7.59 -6.56
C GLU A 35 -14.47 8.13 -5.13
N LEU A 36 -14.19 9.42 -4.99
CA LEU A 36 -14.02 10.04 -3.66
C LEU A 36 -15.27 9.92 -2.78
N GLY A 37 -16.46 9.89 -3.39
CA GLY A 37 -17.73 9.79 -2.65
C GLY A 37 -17.91 8.48 -1.87
N ASP A 38 -17.17 7.43 -2.23
CA ASP A 38 -17.21 6.13 -1.54
C ASP A 38 -16.30 6.10 -0.30
N TRP A 39 -15.41 7.09 -0.14
CA TRP A 39 -14.37 7.17 0.89
C TRP A 39 -14.45 8.51 1.63
N PRO A 40 -15.49 8.74 2.47
CA PRO A 40 -15.74 10.03 3.11
C PRO A 40 -14.64 10.52 4.05
N GLU A 41 -13.80 9.64 4.59
CA GLU A 41 -12.64 10.05 5.40
C GLU A 41 -11.44 10.48 4.55
N ALA A 42 -11.41 10.15 3.25
CA ALA A 42 -10.39 10.62 2.33
C ALA A 42 -10.56 12.12 2.00
N GLU A 43 -9.43 12.81 1.80
CA GLU A 43 -9.39 14.20 1.36
C GLU A 43 -9.49 14.31 -0.17
N ALA A 44 -8.88 13.38 -0.89
CA ALA A 44 -8.84 13.37 -2.34
C ALA A 44 -8.67 11.95 -2.87
N VAL A 45 -8.93 11.78 -4.16
CA VAL A 45 -8.49 10.61 -4.92
C VAL A 45 -7.62 11.09 -6.07
N GLU A 46 -6.39 10.58 -6.15
CA GLU A 46 -5.46 10.84 -7.25
C GLU A 46 -5.03 9.50 -7.85
N CYS A 47 -5.10 9.35 -9.18
CA CYS A 47 -4.69 8.13 -9.87
C CYS A 47 -5.34 6.84 -9.30
N ASN A 48 -6.63 6.89 -8.96
CA ASN A 48 -7.38 5.82 -8.27
C ASN A 48 -6.92 5.50 -6.83
N VAL A 49 -6.11 6.35 -6.21
CA VAL A 49 -5.62 6.18 -4.85
C VAL A 49 -6.31 7.15 -3.89
N PRO A 50 -7.01 6.67 -2.85
CA PRO A 50 -7.54 7.54 -1.81
C PRO A 50 -6.40 8.12 -0.96
N ILE A 51 -6.41 9.43 -0.80
CA ILE A 51 -5.43 10.22 -0.05
C ILE A 51 -6.10 10.78 1.20
N TYR A 52 -5.49 10.53 2.34
CA TYR A 52 -5.90 11.01 3.66
C TYR A 52 -4.94 12.09 4.13
N ASP A 53 -5.47 13.15 4.75
CA ASP A 53 -4.64 14.14 5.41
C ASP A 53 -4.12 13.60 6.76
N GLY A 54 -2.81 13.60 6.92
CA GLY A 54 -2.14 13.03 8.10
C GLY A 54 -2.43 13.79 9.39
N SER A 55 -2.76 15.08 9.34
CA SER A 55 -3.14 15.83 10.54
C SER A 55 -4.51 15.38 11.04
N ARG A 56 -5.49 15.26 10.14
CA ARG A 56 -6.84 14.73 10.43
C ARG A 56 -6.80 13.30 10.92
N VAL A 57 -5.96 12.45 10.33
CA VAL A 57 -5.79 11.06 10.79
C VAL A 57 -5.24 11.01 12.22
N ARG A 58 -4.21 11.80 12.55
CA ARG A 58 -3.65 11.85 13.92
C ARG A 58 -4.65 12.40 14.93
N GLU A 59 -5.41 13.43 14.56
CA GLU A 59 -6.48 13.98 15.40
C GLU A 59 -7.60 12.98 15.64
N ALA A 60 -8.00 12.20 14.62
CA ALA A 60 -8.99 11.14 14.77
C ALA A 60 -8.46 9.97 15.63
N ALA A 61 -7.17 9.66 15.53
CA ALA A 61 -6.55 8.55 16.25
C ALA A 61 -6.59 8.69 17.79
N VAL A 62 -6.74 9.92 18.31
CA VAL A 62 -6.84 10.14 19.77
C VAL A 62 -8.24 9.91 20.33
N GLU A 63 -9.27 9.81 19.48
CA GLU A 63 -10.66 9.56 19.87
C GLU A 63 -11.14 8.20 19.33
N PRO A 64 -11.44 7.20 20.20
CA PRO A 64 -11.74 5.84 19.76
C PRO A 64 -12.85 5.72 18.71
N ALA A 65 -13.91 6.53 18.80
CA ALA A 65 -14.99 6.51 17.82
C ALA A 65 -14.51 6.98 16.43
N ARG A 66 -13.75 8.07 16.36
CA ARG A 66 -13.22 8.60 15.09
C ARG A 66 -12.13 7.71 14.50
N ALA A 67 -11.30 7.10 15.36
CA ALA A 67 -10.34 6.09 14.94
C ALA A 67 -11.05 4.89 14.29
N ALA A 68 -12.17 4.43 14.87
CA ALA A 68 -12.94 3.33 14.32
C ALA A 68 -13.56 3.66 12.95
N ASP A 69 -14.00 4.89 12.71
CA ASP A 69 -14.52 5.34 11.40
C ASP A 69 -13.44 5.18 10.30
N ILE A 70 -12.27 5.79 10.52
CA ILE A 70 -11.14 5.72 9.56
C ILE A 70 -10.68 4.28 9.36
N MET A 71 -10.50 3.51 10.45
CA MET A 71 -10.06 2.12 10.35
C MET A 71 -11.08 1.23 9.61
N SER A 72 -12.38 1.49 9.76
CA SER A 72 -13.41 0.74 9.04
C SER A 72 -13.35 1.01 7.54
N GLU A 73 -13.14 2.27 7.16
CA GLU A 73 -12.93 2.66 5.76
C GLU A 73 -11.65 2.02 5.18
N TRP A 74 -10.54 2.08 5.91
CA TRP A 74 -9.27 1.46 5.48
C TRP A 74 -9.38 -0.06 5.34
N ASN A 75 -10.11 -0.73 6.24
CA ASN A 75 -10.37 -2.16 6.10
C ASN A 75 -11.12 -2.46 4.80
N ALA A 76 -12.14 -1.67 4.45
CA ALA A 76 -12.86 -1.84 3.20
C ALA A 76 -11.96 -1.61 1.96
N ILE A 77 -11.12 -0.58 1.99
CA ILE A 77 -10.13 -0.28 0.94
C ILE A 77 -9.19 -1.45 0.72
N LEU A 78 -8.65 -2.04 1.79
CA LEU A 78 -7.66 -3.10 1.72
C LEU A 78 -8.25 -4.47 1.37
N ASP A 79 -9.50 -4.73 1.76
CA ASP A 79 -10.16 -6.02 1.51
C ASP A 79 -10.75 -6.10 0.10
N THR A 80 -11.56 -5.10 -0.27
CA THR A 80 -12.36 -5.14 -1.51
C THR A 80 -12.26 -3.90 -2.39
N GLY A 81 -11.70 -2.81 -1.85
CA GLY A 81 -11.54 -1.55 -2.56
C GLY A 81 -10.21 -1.44 -3.31
N PRO A 82 -9.66 -0.20 -3.44
CA PRO A 82 -8.46 0.08 -4.24
C PRO A 82 -7.19 -0.66 -3.80
N GLY A 83 -7.16 -1.26 -2.60
CA GLY A 83 -6.03 -2.02 -2.08
C GLY A 83 -4.85 -1.17 -1.61
N ILE A 84 -4.99 0.16 -1.57
CA ILE A 84 -3.94 1.09 -1.19
C ILE A 84 -4.51 2.30 -0.43
N VAL A 85 -3.77 2.73 0.59
CA VAL A 85 -4.06 3.92 1.38
C VAL A 85 -2.83 4.83 1.35
N VAL A 86 -3.01 6.11 1.03
CA VAL A 86 -1.95 7.12 1.14
C VAL A 86 -2.30 8.11 2.23
N ILE A 87 -1.36 8.37 3.13
CA ILE A 87 -1.51 9.39 4.17
C ILE A 87 -0.54 10.54 3.86
N ARG A 88 -1.05 11.63 3.32
CA ARG A 88 -0.28 12.84 3.03
C ARG A 88 0.17 13.47 4.33
N GLY A 89 1.48 13.66 4.51
CA GLY A 89 2.00 14.19 5.77
C GLY A 89 1.74 13.27 6.97
N GLY A 90 1.77 11.95 6.76
CA GLY A 90 1.54 10.94 7.82
C GLY A 90 2.48 11.09 9.02
N MET A 91 3.73 11.51 8.77
CA MET A 91 4.66 11.97 9.80
C MET A 91 4.64 13.50 9.86
N ALA A 92 4.47 14.07 11.06
CA ALA A 92 4.50 15.51 11.25
C ALA A 92 5.92 16.10 11.13
N ASP A 93 6.93 15.28 11.48
CA ASP A 93 8.34 15.60 11.39
C ASP A 93 9.04 14.46 10.62
N THR A 94 9.64 14.78 9.49
CA THR A 94 10.35 13.82 8.61
C THR A 94 11.85 13.81 8.87
N SER A 95 12.37 14.63 9.78
CA SER A 95 13.82 14.81 10.00
C SER A 95 14.59 13.51 10.19
N VAL A 96 14.01 12.54 10.90
CA VAL A 96 14.63 11.22 11.10
C VAL A 96 14.73 10.41 9.80
N VAL A 97 13.75 10.54 8.91
CA VAL A 97 13.77 9.90 7.58
C VAL A 97 14.78 10.61 6.70
N ASP A 98 14.81 11.94 6.75
CA ASP A 98 15.75 12.76 5.98
C ASP A 98 17.20 12.45 6.37
N GLU A 99 17.52 12.39 7.66
CA GLU A 99 18.85 12.01 8.17
C GLU A 99 19.24 10.58 7.75
N ALA A 100 18.29 9.63 7.82
CA ALA A 100 18.54 8.26 7.37
C ALA A 100 18.80 8.21 5.86
N THR A 101 18.03 8.95 5.06
CA THR A 101 18.22 9.10 3.60
C THR A 101 19.61 9.64 3.29
N GLU A 102 20.07 10.70 3.97
CA GLU A 102 21.42 11.25 3.78
C GLU A 102 22.53 10.23 4.07
N VAL A 103 22.32 9.34 5.05
CA VAL A 103 23.26 8.25 5.33
C VAL A 103 23.28 7.25 4.19
N PHE A 104 22.11 6.84 3.68
CA PHE A 104 22.02 5.90 2.55
C PHE A 104 22.62 6.48 1.27
N GLU A 105 22.35 7.75 0.96
CA GLU A 105 22.92 8.42 -0.22
C GLU A 105 24.45 8.44 -0.17
N ARG A 106 25.06 8.71 0.99
CA ARG A 106 26.53 8.63 1.12
C ARG A 106 27.08 7.22 0.93
N ILE A 107 26.38 6.20 1.42
CA ILE A 107 26.80 4.80 1.22
C ILE A 107 26.77 4.47 -0.27
N ILE A 108 25.69 4.84 -0.96
CA ILE A 108 25.53 4.66 -2.40
C ILE A 108 26.67 5.36 -3.17
N ASP A 109 26.95 6.61 -2.84
CA ASP A 109 28.02 7.39 -3.49
C ASP A 109 29.40 6.73 -3.29
N ASP A 110 29.68 6.24 -2.08
CA ASP A 110 30.94 5.53 -1.75
C ASP A 110 31.05 4.18 -2.50
N GLU A 111 29.96 3.42 -2.62
CA GLU A 111 29.90 2.16 -3.37
C GLU A 111 30.07 2.36 -4.88
N GLN A 112 29.47 3.42 -5.43
CA GLN A 112 29.68 3.82 -6.83
C GLN A 112 31.13 4.23 -7.07
N ALA A 113 31.71 5.05 -6.20
CA ALA A 113 33.08 5.56 -6.34
C ALA A 113 34.14 4.46 -6.21
N SER A 114 33.91 3.46 -5.37
CA SER A 114 34.82 2.32 -5.17
C SER A 114 34.75 1.27 -6.28
N GLY A 115 33.79 1.39 -7.22
CA GLY A 115 33.62 0.47 -8.33
C GLY A 115 33.09 -0.91 -7.92
N THR A 116 32.62 -1.05 -6.68
CA THR A 116 31.98 -2.28 -6.16
C THR A 116 30.46 -2.26 -6.32
N GLY A 117 29.88 -1.18 -6.86
CA GLY A 117 28.45 -1.01 -7.16
C GLY A 117 27.92 -2.05 -8.14
N GLY A 118 27.62 -3.24 -7.63
CA GLY A 118 26.88 -4.27 -8.33
C GLY A 118 25.40 -3.91 -8.30
N GLY A 119 24.84 -3.54 -9.45
CA GLY A 119 23.39 -3.35 -9.60
C GLY A 119 22.62 -4.58 -9.10
N ASP A 120 21.34 -4.40 -8.80
CA ASP A 120 20.53 -5.56 -8.43
C ASP A 120 20.53 -6.61 -9.56
N HIS A 121 20.24 -7.86 -9.22
CA HIS A 121 20.31 -8.98 -10.16
C HIS A 121 19.19 -8.93 -11.23
N PHE A 122 18.27 -7.96 -11.15
CA PHE A 122 17.05 -7.87 -11.94
C PHE A 122 17.05 -6.67 -12.90
N ALA A 123 17.94 -5.71 -12.68
CA ALA A 123 18.11 -4.50 -13.47
C ALA A 123 19.46 -4.52 -14.18
N LYS A 124 19.59 -3.67 -15.22
CA LYS A 124 20.91 -3.46 -15.84
C LYS A 124 21.87 -2.90 -14.77
N PRO A 125 23.16 -3.26 -14.79
CA PRO A 125 24.14 -2.63 -13.90
C PRO A 125 24.04 -1.10 -13.96
N GLY A 126 23.92 -0.45 -12.79
CA GLY A 126 23.76 1.00 -12.66
C GLY A 126 22.34 1.54 -12.88
N ALA A 127 21.32 0.69 -13.06
CA ALA A 127 19.91 1.13 -13.13
C ALA A 127 19.26 1.24 -11.74
N ASN A 128 19.80 0.53 -10.76
CA ASN A 128 19.42 0.62 -9.35
C ASN A 128 20.70 0.72 -8.51
N ASP A 129 20.73 1.72 -7.63
CA ASP A 129 21.80 1.96 -6.68
C ASP A 129 21.62 1.10 -5.42
N ARG A 130 22.72 0.81 -4.74
CA ARG A 130 22.77 0.09 -3.47
C ARG A 130 23.70 0.79 -2.51
#